data_AF-A0A1F7R289-F1
#
_entry.id   AF-A0A1F7R289-F1
#
_cell.length_a   1.000
_cell.length_b   1.000
_cell.length_c   1.000
_cell.angle_alpha   90.00
_cell.angle_beta   90.00
_cell.angle_gamma   90.00
#
_symmetry.space_group_name_H-M   'P 1'
#
loop_
_entity.id
_entity.type
_entity.pdbx_description
1 polymer ?
#
loop_
_entity_poly.entity_id
_entity_poly.type
_entity_poly.pdbx_seq_one_letter_code
_entity_poly.pdbx_strand_id
1 'polypeptide(L)'
;MKLFKKPNQRGLGLLEWLLLLIILILLGFIGWYVFTKSSDTKNKYDETAQAGNQPATTTKYLEFKEYGVKIPLSNDLDGLTYAAETVGGYTYLYMTTSALKKSMDACNADPVTASGYSFHALSKTDGQYPVEPTMDSGTLLKQFDKFYIGGSVPNGMPCLTDDSKNTEVMAKMQSLQKALTEAFKTAVEIK
;
A
#
# COMPACT_ATOMS: atom_id res chain seq x y z
N MET A 1 70.18 -8.14 28.71
CA MET A 1 69.75 -7.39 27.50
C MET A 1 68.68 -8.21 26.79
N LYS A 2 67.40 -7.80 26.84
CA LYS A 2 66.32 -8.35 26.01
C LYS A 2 65.52 -7.17 25.47
N LEU A 3 65.68 -6.91 24.17
CA LEU A 3 64.98 -5.87 23.41
C LEU A 3 63.51 -6.28 23.25
N PHE A 4 62.60 -5.60 23.92
CA PHE A 4 61.17 -5.70 23.63
C PHE A 4 60.86 -4.83 22.40
N LYS A 5 60.48 -5.50 21.30
CA LYS A 5 60.11 -4.90 20.02
C LYS A 5 58.70 -4.29 20.16
N LYS A 6 58.59 -2.97 19.95
CA LYS A 6 57.34 -2.18 20.02
C LYS A 6 56.38 -2.62 18.89
N PRO A 7 55.12 -2.98 19.17
CA PRO A 7 54.17 -3.34 18.11
C PRO A 7 53.74 -2.10 17.33
N ASN A 8 53.87 -2.16 16.00
CA ASN A 8 53.54 -1.08 15.07
C ASN A 8 52.06 -1.16 14.66
N GLN A 9 51.18 -0.46 15.37
CA GLN A 9 49.74 -0.44 15.10
C GLN A 9 49.37 0.48 13.92
N ARG A 10 49.84 0.15 12.71
CA ARG A 10 49.50 0.89 11.47
C ARG A 10 48.30 0.31 10.69
N GLY A 11 47.44 -0.49 11.33
CA GLY A 11 46.36 -1.21 10.64
C GLY A 11 44.92 -0.73 10.90
N LEU A 12 44.66 -0.01 12.00
CA LEU A 12 43.28 0.32 12.40
C LEU A 12 42.68 1.48 11.59
N GLY A 13 43.48 2.49 11.22
CA GLY A 13 42.98 3.63 10.43
C GLY A 13 42.61 3.26 8.98
N LEU A 14 43.29 2.27 8.38
CA LEU A 14 42.99 1.82 7.02
C LEU A 14 41.66 1.06 6.98
N LEU A 15 41.40 0.22 7.98
CA LEU A 15 40.18 -0.57 8.08
C LEU A 15 38.96 0.32 8.35
N GLU A 16 39.10 1.32 9.23
CA GLU A 16 38.03 2.28 9.54
C GLU A 16 37.66 3.12 8.31
N TRP A 17 38.65 3.59 7.53
CA TRP A 17 38.42 4.29 6.28
C TRP A 17 37.74 3.42 5.21
N LEU A 18 38.16 2.15 5.10
CA LEU A 18 37.56 1.20 4.16
C LEU A 18 36.08 0.95 4.50
N LEU A 19 35.77 0.83 5.79
CA LEU A 19 34.42 0.57 6.27
C LEU A 19 33.50 1.78 6.05
N LEU A 20 33.97 3.00 6.30
CA LEU A 20 33.23 4.22 5.97
C LEU A 20 32.98 4.36 4.46
N LEU A 21 33.97 4.02 3.63
CA LEU A 21 33.85 4.09 2.18
C LEU A 21 32.79 3.10 1.65
N ILE A 22 32.73 1.89 2.22
CA ILE A 22 31.68 0.91 1.89
C ILE A 22 30.29 1.42 2.28
N ILE A 23 30.15 2.05 3.45
CA ILE A 23 28.86 2.62 3.89
C ILE A 23 28.41 3.73 2.93
N LEU A 24 29.32 4.62 2.52
CA LEU A 24 29.01 5.69 1.56
C LEU A 24 28.60 5.13 0.19
N ILE A 25 29.25 4.06 -0.27
CA ILE A 25 28.86 3.37 -1.51
C ILE A 25 27.46 2.78 -1.37
N LEU A 26 27.15 2.10 -0.26
CA LEU A 26 25.83 1.50 -0.04
C LEU A 26 24.73 2.56 0.01
N LEU A 27 24.94 3.67 0.72
CA LEU A 27 23.98 4.78 0.78
C LEU A 27 23.79 5.46 -0.58
N GLY A 28 24.88 5.65 -1.34
CA GLY A 28 24.83 6.17 -2.70
C GLY A 28 24.07 5.24 -3.65
N PHE A 29 24.28 3.92 -3.53
CA PHE A 29 23.61 2.93 -4.36
C PHE A 29 22.12 2.82 -4.04
N ILE A 30 21.74 2.85 -2.77
CA ILE A 30 20.33 2.87 -2.34
C ILE A 30 19.65 4.17 -2.79
N GLY A 31 20.30 5.32 -2.60
CA GLY A 31 19.79 6.61 -3.06
C GLY A 31 19.61 6.66 -4.57
N TRP A 32 20.58 6.16 -5.34
CA TRP A 32 20.49 6.03 -6.79
C TRP A 32 19.38 5.05 -7.23
N TYR A 33 19.25 3.91 -6.56
CA TYR A 33 18.24 2.91 -6.87
C TYR A 33 16.81 3.45 -6.66
N VAL A 34 16.58 4.20 -5.58
CA VAL A 34 15.30 4.89 -5.32
C VAL A 34 15.07 6.04 -6.31
N PHE A 35 16.12 6.81 -6.64
CA PHE A 35 16.02 7.92 -7.58
C PHE A 35 15.71 7.45 -9.01
N THR A 36 16.36 6.38 -9.48
CA THR A 36 16.11 5.82 -10.82
C THR A 36 14.73 5.16 -10.96
N LYS A 37 14.12 4.74 -9.85
CA LYS A 37 12.70 4.33 -9.81
C LYS A 37 11.73 5.52 -9.68
N SER A 38 12.22 6.71 -9.34
CA SER A 38 11.44 7.94 -9.17
C SER A 38 11.54 8.90 -10.38
N SER A 39 12.27 8.56 -11.43
CA SER A 39 12.49 9.44 -12.59
C SER A 39 11.41 9.43 -13.67
N ASP A 40 10.20 8.92 -13.39
CA ASP A 40 9.02 9.06 -14.27
C ASP A 40 7.98 10.07 -13.74
N THR A 41 8.40 11.10 -13.01
CA THR A 41 7.51 12.25 -12.76
C THR A 41 8.29 13.55 -12.70
N LYS A 42 8.46 14.17 -13.88
CA LYS A 42 8.78 15.59 -13.98
C LYS A 42 7.58 16.41 -13.50
N ASN A 43 7.53 16.74 -12.21
CA ASN A 43 6.74 17.87 -11.72
C ASN A 43 7.67 19.06 -11.54
N LYS A 44 7.88 19.81 -12.63
CA LYS A 44 8.18 21.23 -12.50
C LYS A 44 6.85 21.93 -12.22
N TYR A 45 6.68 22.39 -10.98
CA TYR A 45 5.76 23.47 -10.70
C TYR A 45 6.32 24.73 -11.37
N ASP A 46 5.64 25.18 -12.42
CA ASP A 46 5.63 26.60 -12.80
C ASP A 46 4.23 27.11 -12.51
N GLU A 47 4.18 28.06 -11.58
CA GLU A 47 3.01 28.81 -11.20
C GLU A 47 2.74 29.84 -12.30
N THR A 48 1.71 29.60 -13.12
CA THR A 48 0.96 30.69 -13.75
C THR A 48 -0.46 30.22 -13.96
N ALA A 49 -1.39 30.85 -13.25
CA ALA A 49 -2.81 30.61 -13.35
C ALA A 49 -3.28 30.84 -14.80
N GLN A 50 -3.72 29.76 -15.44
CA GLN A 50 -4.56 29.83 -16.62
C GLN A 50 -5.83 29.05 -16.33
N ALA A 51 -6.92 29.80 -16.14
CA ALA A 51 -8.27 29.26 -16.05
C ALA A 51 -8.62 28.59 -17.40
N GLY A 52 -8.29 27.31 -17.51
CA GLY A 52 -8.80 26.44 -18.55
C GLY A 52 -10.15 25.89 -18.09
N ASN A 53 -11.20 26.17 -18.84
CA ASN A 53 -12.47 25.45 -18.77
C ASN A 53 -12.21 23.97 -19.11
N GLN A 54 -11.77 23.21 -18.12
CA GLN A 54 -11.76 21.76 -18.19
C GLN A 54 -13.20 21.30 -17.92
N PRO A 55 -13.81 20.49 -18.80
CA PRO A 55 -15.14 19.95 -18.52
C PRO A 55 -15.08 19.26 -17.16
N ALA A 56 -16.00 19.62 -16.28
CA ALA A 56 -16.06 19.07 -14.93
C ALA A 56 -16.19 17.55 -15.03
N THR A 57 -15.07 16.83 -14.87
CA THR A 57 -15.08 15.39 -14.67
C THR A 57 -15.83 15.15 -13.38
N THR A 58 -17.10 14.73 -13.50
CA THR A 58 -17.91 14.35 -12.35
C THR A 58 -17.18 13.20 -11.66
N THR A 59 -16.50 13.53 -10.56
CA THR A 59 -15.76 12.55 -9.77
C THR A 59 -16.80 11.62 -9.15
N LYS A 60 -16.77 10.34 -9.54
CA LYS A 60 -17.63 9.32 -8.93
C LYS A 60 -17.06 8.97 -7.57
N TYR A 61 -17.95 8.68 -6.63
CA TYR A 61 -17.57 8.28 -5.27
C TYR A 61 -18.18 6.92 -4.94
N LEU A 62 -17.47 6.16 -4.13
CA LEU A 62 -18.00 4.99 -3.44
C LEU A 62 -18.20 5.35 -1.96
N GLU A 63 -19.42 5.13 -1.45
CA GLU A 63 -19.78 5.37 -0.06
C GLU A 63 -19.73 4.07 0.75
N PHE A 64 -19.04 4.14 1.88
CA PHE A 64 -18.95 3.08 2.88
C PHE A 64 -19.89 3.44 4.04
N LYS A 65 -21.13 2.96 3.97
CA LYS A 65 -22.20 3.39 4.87
C LYS A 65 -21.93 3.01 6.32
N GLU A 66 -21.33 1.85 6.52
CA GLU A 66 -20.93 1.30 7.81
C GLU A 66 -19.89 2.21 8.50
N TYR A 67 -19.05 2.88 7.71
CA TYR A 67 -17.96 3.72 8.21
C TYR A 67 -18.28 5.20 8.19
N GLY A 68 -19.30 5.63 7.44
CA GLY A 68 -19.66 7.03 7.27
C GLY A 68 -18.63 7.81 6.46
N VAL A 69 -17.96 7.15 5.51
CA VAL A 69 -16.93 7.78 4.66
C VAL A 69 -17.17 7.49 3.19
N LYS A 70 -16.60 8.32 2.32
CA LYS A 70 -16.57 8.07 0.88
C LYS A 70 -15.20 8.32 0.30
N ILE A 71 -14.87 7.59 -0.76
CA ILE A 71 -13.64 7.74 -1.54
C ILE A 71 -13.95 8.09 -2.99
N PRO A 72 -13.11 8.89 -3.66
CA PRO A 72 -13.22 9.07 -5.10
C PRO A 72 -12.82 7.78 -5.82
N LEU A 73 -13.52 7.47 -6.90
CA LEU A 73 -13.19 6.34 -7.78
C LEU A 73 -12.27 6.82 -8.91
N SER A 74 -11.06 6.27 -8.94
CA SER A 74 -10.16 6.37 -10.09
C SER A 74 -10.51 5.31 -11.13
N ASN A 75 -9.96 5.45 -12.34
CA ASN A 75 -10.11 4.45 -13.40
C ASN A 75 -9.53 3.09 -12.99
N ASP A 76 -8.50 3.08 -12.13
CA ASP A 76 -7.88 1.84 -11.62
C ASP A 76 -8.80 1.09 -10.65
N LEU A 77 -9.82 1.75 -10.11
CA LEU A 77 -10.85 1.20 -9.22
C LEU A 77 -12.18 1.03 -9.95
N ASP A 78 -12.18 0.89 -11.28
CA ASP A 78 -13.41 0.65 -12.03
C ASP A 78 -14.10 -0.64 -11.59
N GLY A 79 -15.42 -0.56 -11.42
CA GLY A 79 -16.23 -1.66 -10.89
C GLY A 79 -15.89 -2.07 -9.45
N LEU A 80 -15.25 -1.20 -8.66
CA LEU A 80 -15.02 -1.40 -7.23
C LEU A 80 -16.35 -1.55 -6.48
N THR A 81 -16.42 -2.58 -5.65
CA THR A 81 -17.52 -2.87 -4.76
C THR A 81 -16.99 -3.47 -3.46
N TYR A 82 -17.85 -3.63 -2.46
CA TYR A 82 -17.50 -4.27 -1.20
C TYR A 82 -18.64 -5.15 -0.69
N ALA A 83 -18.26 -6.12 0.14
CA ALA A 83 -19.17 -6.85 1.01
C ALA A 83 -18.84 -6.52 2.46
N ALA A 84 -19.86 -6.20 3.26
CA ALA A 84 -19.72 -6.03 4.70
C ALA A 84 -19.96 -7.36 5.41
N GLU A 85 -19.05 -7.76 6.30
CA GLU A 85 -19.23 -8.92 7.17
C GLU A 85 -18.86 -8.56 8.60
N THR A 86 -19.65 -9.02 9.58
CA THR A 86 -19.35 -8.82 11.00
C THR A 86 -18.81 -10.11 11.60
N VAL A 87 -17.58 -10.05 12.11
CA VAL A 87 -16.89 -11.18 12.74
C VAL A 87 -16.42 -10.76 14.12
N GLY A 88 -16.83 -11.48 15.16
CA GLY A 88 -16.41 -11.18 16.55
C GLY A 88 -16.84 -9.79 17.04
N GLY A 89 -17.90 -9.20 16.49
CA GLY A 89 -18.36 -7.84 16.81
C GLY A 89 -17.71 -6.73 16.00
N TYR A 90 -16.75 -7.04 15.12
CA TYR A 90 -16.11 -6.08 14.22
C TYR A 90 -16.68 -6.23 12.82
N THR A 91 -17.08 -5.12 12.20
CA THR A 91 -17.49 -5.08 10.80
C THR A 91 -16.28 -4.83 9.93
N TYR A 92 -16.06 -5.72 8.95
CA TYR A 92 -15.04 -5.60 7.93
C TYR A 92 -15.70 -5.34 6.57
N LEU A 93 -15.06 -4.51 5.74
CA LEU A 93 -15.47 -4.31 4.35
C LEU A 93 -14.46 -4.97 3.43
N TYR A 94 -14.89 -6.04 2.76
CA TYR A 94 -14.08 -6.82 1.84
C TYR A 94 -14.19 -6.25 0.43
N MET A 95 -13.12 -5.62 -0.04
CA MET A 95 -13.06 -4.89 -1.29
C MET A 95 -12.78 -5.82 -2.47
N THR A 96 -13.56 -5.71 -3.54
CA THR A 96 -13.31 -6.42 -4.80
C THR A 96 -13.67 -5.56 -6.01
N THR A 97 -13.27 -5.98 -7.20
CA THR A 97 -13.74 -5.38 -8.45
C THR A 97 -14.37 -6.44 -9.33
N SER A 98 -15.27 -6.03 -10.22
CA SER A 98 -15.85 -6.95 -11.22
C SER A 98 -14.78 -7.68 -12.03
N ALA A 99 -13.69 -6.97 -12.37
CA ALA A 99 -12.57 -7.54 -13.10
C ALA A 99 -11.77 -8.54 -12.25
N LEU A 100 -11.53 -8.26 -10.97
CA LEU A 100 -10.84 -9.20 -10.07
C LEU A 100 -11.68 -10.44 -9.84
N LYS A 101 -12.97 -10.29 -9.53
CA LYS A 101 -13.89 -11.41 -9.34
C LYS A 101 -13.86 -12.36 -10.53
N LYS A 102 -13.94 -11.84 -11.76
CA LYS A 102 -13.84 -12.65 -12.99
C LYS A 102 -12.51 -13.41 -13.10
N SER A 103 -11.39 -12.77 -12.77
CA SER A 103 -10.07 -13.43 -12.78
C SER A 103 -10.01 -14.57 -11.76
N MET A 104 -10.61 -14.38 -10.58
CA MET A 104 -10.63 -15.40 -9.53
C MET A 104 -11.61 -16.54 -9.83
N ASP A 105 -12.77 -16.24 -10.43
CA ASP A 105 -13.71 -17.26 -10.91
C ASP A 105 -13.09 -18.15 -12.01
N ALA A 106 -12.14 -17.62 -12.79
CA ALA A 106 -11.45 -18.37 -13.83
C ALA A 106 -10.39 -19.37 -13.33
N CYS A 107 -10.11 -19.40 -12.03
CA CYS A 107 -9.11 -20.27 -11.42
C CYS A 107 -9.57 -21.02 -10.17
N ASN A 108 -10.76 -20.73 -9.64
CA ASN A 108 -11.35 -21.47 -8.53
C ASN A 108 -12.52 -22.32 -9.06
N ALA A 109 -12.49 -23.63 -8.79
CA ALA A 109 -13.57 -24.54 -9.16
C ALA A 109 -14.80 -24.38 -8.25
N ASP A 110 -14.59 -23.93 -7.02
CA ASP A 110 -15.62 -23.73 -6.01
C ASP A 110 -15.92 -22.23 -5.81
N PRO A 111 -17.18 -21.88 -5.46
CA PRO A 111 -17.54 -20.53 -5.07
C PRO A 111 -16.70 -20.07 -3.87
N VAL A 112 -16.08 -18.91 -4.00
CA VAL A 112 -15.28 -18.31 -2.92
C VAL A 112 -16.17 -17.40 -2.06
N THR A 113 -15.90 -17.29 -0.76
CA THR A 113 -16.55 -16.30 0.12
C THR A 113 -16.19 -14.87 -0.31
N ALA A 114 -16.91 -13.86 0.18
CA ALA A 114 -16.60 -12.47 -0.18
C ALA A 114 -15.19 -12.07 0.27
N SER A 115 -14.77 -12.51 1.45
CA SER A 115 -13.39 -12.38 1.94
C SER A 115 -12.37 -13.01 1.01
N GLY A 116 -12.68 -14.14 0.39
CA GLY A 116 -11.76 -14.79 -0.53
C GLY A 116 -11.73 -14.16 -1.93
N TYR A 117 -12.75 -13.42 -2.37
CA TYR A 117 -12.68 -12.58 -3.60
C TYR A 117 -12.02 -11.21 -3.37
N SER A 118 -11.70 -10.89 -2.12
CA SER A 118 -11.26 -9.55 -1.77
C SER A 118 -9.79 -9.35 -2.07
N PHE A 119 -9.39 -8.14 -2.45
CA PHE A 119 -7.99 -7.73 -2.50
C PHE A 119 -7.57 -6.94 -1.26
N HIS A 120 -8.53 -6.50 -0.46
CA HIS A 120 -8.29 -5.75 0.76
C HIS A 120 -9.47 -5.89 1.72
N ALA A 121 -9.19 -6.02 3.00
CA ALA A 121 -10.19 -5.95 4.05
C ALA A 121 -10.00 -4.66 4.83
N LEU A 122 -11.05 -3.84 4.91
CA LEU A 122 -11.03 -2.58 5.63
C LEU A 122 -11.59 -2.75 7.03
N SER A 123 -10.98 -2.09 8.01
CA SER A 123 -11.51 -1.93 9.36
C SER A 123 -11.61 -0.46 9.72
N LYS A 124 -12.62 -0.10 10.52
CA LYS A 124 -12.74 1.20 11.16
C LYS A 124 -12.53 1.01 12.65
N THR A 125 -11.64 1.81 13.23
CA THR A 125 -11.31 1.74 14.65
C THR A 125 -11.33 3.13 15.25
N ASP A 126 -12.04 3.27 16.38
CA ASP A 126 -12.12 4.52 17.11
C ASP A 126 -10.77 4.94 17.68
N GLY A 127 -10.54 6.25 17.73
CA GLY A 127 -9.31 6.86 18.21
C GLY A 127 -8.26 7.11 17.13
N GLN A 128 -7.02 7.24 17.58
CA GLN A 128 -5.86 7.52 16.74
C GLN A 128 -5.14 6.22 16.37
N TYR A 129 -4.56 6.19 15.17
CA TYR A 129 -3.76 5.08 14.72
C TYR A 129 -2.55 4.90 15.66
N PRO A 130 -2.25 3.66 16.11
CA PRO A 130 -1.18 3.42 17.06
C PRO A 130 0.19 3.72 16.44
N VAL A 131 1.11 4.21 17.28
CA VAL A 131 2.52 4.43 16.89
C VAL A 131 3.20 3.12 16.52
N GLU A 132 2.83 2.03 17.19
CA GLU A 132 3.28 0.67 16.91
C GLU A 132 2.08 -0.15 16.39
N PRO A 133 1.95 -0.31 15.07
CA PRO A 133 0.86 -1.09 14.47
C PRO A 133 0.90 -2.55 14.92
N THR A 134 -0.27 -3.09 15.25
CA THR A 134 -0.48 -4.52 15.47
C THR A 134 -1.05 -5.16 14.19
N MET A 135 -1.15 -6.49 14.18
CA MET A 135 -1.89 -7.16 13.10
C MET A 135 -3.34 -6.67 13.01
N ASP A 136 -3.95 -6.34 14.15
CA ASP A 136 -5.34 -5.89 14.23
C ASP A 136 -5.53 -4.47 13.69
N SER A 137 -4.52 -3.60 13.81
CA SER A 137 -4.60 -2.23 13.24
C SER A 137 -4.46 -2.20 11.72
N GLY A 138 -3.90 -3.26 11.12
CA GLY A 138 -3.59 -3.32 9.70
C GLY A 138 -2.63 -2.20 9.26
N THR A 139 -2.68 -1.84 7.98
CA THR A 139 -1.98 -0.68 7.40
C THR A 139 -2.90 0.53 7.45
N LEU A 140 -2.43 1.68 7.97
CA LEU A 140 -3.20 2.92 7.95
C LEU A 140 -3.50 3.36 6.50
N LEU A 141 -4.77 3.52 6.19
CA LEU A 141 -5.24 4.13 4.93
C LEU A 141 -5.56 5.61 5.12
N LYS A 142 -6.25 5.95 6.22
CA LYS A 142 -6.58 7.34 6.55
C LYS A 142 -6.86 7.52 8.05
N GLN A 143 -6.29 8.57 8.63
CA GLN A 143 -6.65 9.09 9.96
C GLN A 143 -7.72 10.16 9.82
N PHE A 144 -8.81 10.03 10.58
CA PHE A 144 -9.84 11.05 10.79
C PHE A 144 -9.76 11.58 12.22
N ASP A 145 -10.58 12.58 12.56
CA ASP A 145 -10.52 13.25 13.86
C ASP A 145 -10.83 12.28 15.02
N LYS A 146 -11.79 11.37 14.83
CA LYS A 146 -12.30 10.47 15.88
C LYS A 146 -11.97 9.00 15.70
N PHE A 147 -11.51 8.60 14.52
CA PHE A 147 -11.25 7.21 14.16
C PHE A 147 -10.21 7.13 13.06
N TYR A 148 -9.71 5.94 12.79
CA TYR A 148 -8.91 5.66 11.62
C TYR A 148 -9.51 4.51 10.80
N ILE A 149 -9.15 4.47 9.52
CA ILE A 149 -9.42 3.34 8.64
C ILE A 149 -8.10 2.63 8.36
N GLY A 150 -8.05 1.37 8.79
CA GLY A 150 -6.96 0.44 8.53
C GLY A 150 -7.34 -0.56 7.44
N GLY A 151 -6.33 -1.14 6.80
CA GLY A 151 -6.49 -2.13 5.78
C GLY A 151 -5.56 -3.31 5.98
N SER A 152 -6.08 -4.54 5.89
CA SER A 152 -5.27 -5.75 5.85
C SER A 152 -5.36 -6.40 4.48
N VAL A 153 -4.23 -6.95 4.04
CA VAL A 153 -4.24 -7.80 2.85
C VAL A 153 -4.94 -9.11 3.21
N PRO A 154 -5.84 -9.64 2.36
CA PRO A 154 -6.50 -10.89 2.63
C PRO A 154 -5.47 -12.03 2.63
N ASN A 155 -5.63 -12.95 3.58
CA ASN A 155 -4.71 -14.07 3.85
C ASN A 155 -4.83 -15.24 2.85
N GLY A 156 -5.46 -15.03 1.68
CA GLY A 156 -5.69 -16.08 0.68
C GLY A 156 -4.71 -16.00 -0.49
N MET A 157 -4.17 -17.14 -0.91
CA MET A 157 -3.52 -17.25 -2.23
C MET A 157 -4.62 -17.42 -3.30
N PRO A 158 -4.79 -16.47 -4.22
CA PRO A 158 -5.71 -16.66 -5.33
C PRO A 158 -5.17 -17.78 -6.23
N CYS A 159 -6.05 -18.61 -6.80
CA CYS A 159 -5.66 -19.56 -7.85
C CYS A 159 -4.60 -20.61 -7.43
N LEU A 160 -4.83 -21.33 -6.33
CA LEU A 160 -3.89 -22.31 -5.73
C LEU A 160 -3.33 -23.37 -6.71
N THR A 161 -4.04 -23.67 -7.79
CA THR A 161 -3.70 -24.76 -8.71
C THR A 161 -3.07 -24.30 -10.03
N ASP A 162 -2.89 -22.99 -10.25
CA ASP A 162 -2.35 -22.42 -11.49
C ASP A 162 -1.41 -21.24 -11.17
N ASP A 163 -0.10 -21.51 -11.12
CA ASP A 163 0.93 -20.54 -10.73
C ASP A 163 0.97 -19.30 -11.63
N SER A 164 0.72 -19.46 -12.93
CA SER A 164 0.72 -18.35 -13.88
C SER A 164 -0.46 -17.41 -13.61
N LYS A 165 -1.66 -17.99 -13.43
CA LYS A 165 -2.85 -17.19 -13.08
C LYS A 165 -2.74 -16.58 -11.69
N ASN A 166 -2.18 -17.31 -10.71
CA ASN A 166 -1.92 -16.79 -9.38
C ASN A 166 -1.01 -15.54 -9.45
N THR A 167 0.07 -15.60 -10.22
CA THR A 167 0.98 -14.46 -10.43
C THR A 167 0.26 -13.24 -11.02
N GLU A 168 -0.57 -13.45 -12.05
CA GLU A 168 -1.37 -12.37 -12.67
C GLU A 168 -2.37 -11.76 -11.68
N VAL A 169 -3.12 -12.60 -10.95
CA VAL A 169 -4.11 -12.14 -9.97
C VAL A 169 -3.44 -11.39 -8.83
N MET A 170 -2.30 -11.87 -8.32
CA MET A 170 -1.54 -11.20 -7.28
C MET A 170 -1.03 -9.82 -7.73
N ALA A 171 -0.51 -9.70 -8.95
CA ALA A 171 -0.10 -8.41 -9.51
C ALA A 171 -1.28 -7.43 -9.62
N LYS A 172 -2.46 -7.94 -10.03
CA LYS A 172 -3.69 -7.14 -10.09
C LYS A 172 -4.17 -6.71 -8.71
N MET A 173 -4.15 -7.61 -7.72
CA MET A 173 -4.50 -7.27 -6.34
C MET A 173 -3.57 -6.20 -5.77
N GLN A 174 -2.26 -6.27 -6.02
CA GLN A 174 -1.30 -5.24 -5.59
C GLN A 174 -1.58 -3.87 -6.24
N SER A 175 -1.89 -3.85 -7.53
CA SER A 175 -2.28 -2.61 -8.23
C SER A 175 -3.54 -1.99 -7.62
N LEU A 176 -4.55 -2.82 -7.36
CA LEU A 176 -5.81 -2.39 -6.72
C LEU A 176 -5.58 -1.90 -5.29
N GLN A 177 -4.73 -2.56 -4.51
CA GLN A 177 -4.35 -2.10 -3.16
C GLN A 177 -3.69 -0.73 -3.19
N LYS A 178 -2.76 -0.50 -4.13
CA LYS A 178 -2.12 0.81 -4.31
C LYS A 178 -3.16 1.88 -4.67
N ALA A 179 -4.01 1.61 -5.66
CA ALA A 179 -5.05 2.55 -6.09
C ALA A 179 -6.04 2.87 -4.96
N LEU A 180 -6.42 1.87 -4.17
CA LEU A 180 -7.30 2.03 -3.01
C LEU A 180 -6.65 2.92 -1.94
N THR A 181 -5.38 2.67 -1.62
CA THR A 181 -4.62 3.51 -0.66
C THR A 181 -4.55 4.96 -1.12
N GLU A 182 -4.27 5.21 -2.42
CA GLU A 182 -4.27 6.57 -2.96
C GLU A 182 -5.65 7.23 -2.88
N ALA A 183 -6.72 6.50 -3.19
CA ALA A 183 -8.09 7.00 -3.04
C ALA A 183 -8.39 7.41 -1.59
N PHE A 184 -7.97 6.61 -0.60
CA PHE A 184 -8.20 6.91 0.81
C PHE A 184 -7.48 8.16 1.32
N LYS A 185 -6.36 8.59 0.71
CA LYS A 185 -5.71 9.86 1.08
C LYS A 185 -6.65 11.06 0.96
N THR A 186 -7.61 10.98 0.03
CA THR A 186 -8.63 12.00 -0.24
C THR A 186 -10.02 11.61 0.23
N ALA A 187 -10.13 10.56 1.05
CA ALA A 187 -11.38 10.17 1.67
C ALA A 187 -11.95 11.30 2.54
N VAL A 188 -13.28 11.40 2.56
CA VAL A 188 -14.00 12.38 3.38
C VAL A 188 -15.11 11.71 4.15
N GLU A 189 -15.41 12.25 5.34
CA GLU A 189 -16.58 11.86 6.12
C GLU A 189 -17.87 12.32 5.42
N ILE A 190 -18.88 11.47 5.46
CA ILE A 190 -20.23 11.78 5.03
C ILE A 190 -20.93 12.44 6.22
N LYS A 191 -21.36 13.69 6.04
CA LYS A 191 -22.08 14.48 7.06
C LYS A 191 -23.57 14.17 7.02
#